data_AF-A0A2U1AQA8-F1
#
_entry.id   AF-A0A2U1AQA8-F1
#
_cell.length_a   1.000
_cell.length_b   1.000
_cell.length_c   1.000
_cell.angle_alpha   90.00
_cell.angle_beta   90.00
_cell.angle_gamma   90.00
#
_symmetry.space_group_name_H-M   'P 1'
#
loop_
_entity.id
_entity.type
_entity.pdbx_description
1 polymer ?
#
loop_
_entity_poly.entity_id
_entity_poly.type
_entity_poly.pdbx_seq_one_letter_code
_entity_poly.pdbx_strand_id
1 'polypeptide(L)'
;MQIDCYGFEATSIHFQRRKLLPYIIKQSGDVHYICFSNAEIRPVHRITQIPETAETIIEWAYGRWENAENLIYRPINETLEVQRADRV
;
A
#
# COMPACT_ATOMS: atom_id res chain seq x y z
N MET A 1 7.98 2.19 14.46
CA MET A 1 6.57 2.59 14.64
C MET A 1 5.70 1.78 13.71
N GLN A 2 4.60 1.21 14.20
CA GLN A 2 3.75 0.33 13.42
C GLN A 2 2.65 1.10 12.67
N ILE A 3 2.53 0.86 11.36
CA ILE A 3 1.51 1.46 10.48
C ILE A 3 0.69 0.39 9.75
N ASP A 4 -0.53 0.74 9.36
CA ASP A 4 -1.40 -0.07 8.50
C ASP A 4 -1.16 0.17 6.99
N CYS A 5 -1.92 -0.54 6.16
CA CYS A 5 -1.90 -0.43 4.71
C CYS A 5 -2.35 0.92 4.13
N TYR A 6 -2.84 1.84 4.96
CA TYR A 6 -3.16 3.22 4.61
C TYR A 6 -2.19 4.23 5.23
N GLY A 7 -1.15 3.76 5.93
CA GLY A 7 -0.15 4.59 6.60
C GLY A 7 -0.64 5.20 7.91
N PHE A 8 -1.75 4.74 8.49
CA PHE A 8 -2.14 5.18 9.83
C PHE A 8 -1.36 4.39 10.87
N GLU A 9 -0.92 5.08 11.92
CA GLU A 9 -0.22 4.48 13.05
C GLU A 9 -1.18 3.60 13.86
N ALA A 10 -0.66 2.55 14.50
CA ALA A 10 -1.45 1.66 15.37
C ALA A 10 -2.20 2.39 16.50
N THR A 11 -1.72 3.57 16.91
CA THR A 11 -2.33 4.44 17.91
C THR A 11 -3.43 5.35 17.34
N SER A 12 -3.57 5.43 16.02
CA SER A 12 -4.54 6.28 15.33
C SER A 12 -5.94 5.70 15.39
N ILE A 13 -6.95 6.56 15.60
CA ILE A 13 -8.37 6.18 15.48
C ILE A 13 -8.76 5.69 14.08
N HIS A 14 -7.93 6.01 13.07
CA HIS A 14 -8.14 5.65 11.67
C HIS A 14 -7.47 4.34 11.26
N PHE A 15 -6.70 3.73 12.16
CA PHE A 15 -6.01 2.46 11.92
C PHE A 15 -7.00 1.37 11.46
N GLN A 16 -6.77 0.85 10.26
CA GLN A 16 -7.58 -0.14 9.53
C GLN A 16 -9.06 0.22 9.35
N ARG A 17 -9.44 1.49 9.53
CA ARG A 17 -10.84 1.92 9.61
C ARG A 17 -11.25 2.91 8.54
N ARG A 18 -10.30 3.65 7.97
CA ARG A 18 -10.63 4.72 7.05
C ARG A 18 -10.79 4.20 5.63
N LYS A 19 -11.96 4.47 5.04
CA LYS A 19 -12.14 4.36 3.59
C LYS A 19 -11.50 5.58 2.93
N LEU A 20 -10.47 5.35 2.12
CA LEU A 20 -9.80 6.38 1.33
C LEU A 20 -10.17 6.23 -0.15
N LEU A 21 -10.25 7.35 -0.85
CA LEU A 21 -10.30 7.35 -2.30
C LEU A 21 -8.86 7.25 -2.84
N PRO A 22 -8.63 6.49 -3.93
CA PRO A 22 -7.36 6.49 -4.61
C PRO A 22 -6.95 7.90 -5.05
N TYR A 23 -5.70 8.26 -4.80
CA TYR A 23 -5.06 9.47 -5.32
C TYR A 23 -4.52 9.22 -6.74
N ILE A 24 -3.84 8.09 -6.95
CA ILE A 24 -3.30 7.68 -8.25
C ILE A 24 -3.35 6.16 -8.40
N ILE A 25 -3.58 5.71 -9.64
CA ILE A 25 -3.62 4.30 -10.02
C ILE A 25 -2.73 4.11 -11.25
N LYS A 26 -1.97 3.02 -11.26
CA LYS A 26 -1.16 2.57 -12.41
C LYS A 26 -1.44 1.09 -12.65
N GLN A 27 -1.50 0.69 -13.92
CA GLN A 27 -1.59 -0.71 -14.32
C GLN A 27 -0.30 -1.11 -15.06
N SER A 28 0.17 -2.33 -14.79
CA SER A 28 1.27 -2.96 -15.53
C SER A 28 0.93 -4.45 -15.68
N GLY A 29 0.53 -4.86 -16.89
CA GLY A 29 -0.04 -6.20 -17.12
C GLY A 29 -1.26 -6.47 -16.24
N ASP A 30 -1.24 -7.61 -15.54
CA ASP A 30 -2.30 -8.05 -14.62
C ASP A 30 -2.19 -7.45 -13.21
N VAL A 31 -1.27 -6.50 -13.01
CA VAL A 31 -1.00 -5.86 -11.73
C VAL A 31 -1.49 -4.42 -11.71
N HIS A 32 -2.28 -4.08 -10.70
CA HIS A 32 -2.70 -2.72 -10.40
C HIS A 32 -2.00 -2.21 -9.16
N TYR A 33 -1.41 -1.03 -9.27
CA TYR A 33 -0.82 -0.28 -8.17
C TYR A 33 -1.74 0.86 -7.82
N ILE A 34 -2.04 1.03 -6.53
CA ILE A 34 -2.96 2.06 -6.03
C ILE A 34 -2.29 2.80 -4.88
N CYS A 35 -2.32 4.13 -4.93
CA CYS A 35 -1.90 4.96 -3.80
C CYS A 35 -3.02 5.89 -3.37
N PHE A 36 -3.09 6.17 -2.07
CA PHE A 36 -4.12 6.99 -1.42
C PHE A 36 -3.58 8.32 -0.87
N SER A 37 -2.30 8.61 -1.09
CA SER A 37 -1.62 9.80 -0.56
C SER A 37 -0.69 10.43 -1.61
N ASN A 38 -0.50 11.74 -1.51
CA ASN A 38 0.43 12.50 -2.33
C ASN A 38 1.82 12.69 -1.69
N ALA A 39 2.05 12.11 -0.50
CA ALA A 39 3.36 12.13 0.17
C ALA A 39 4.45 11.46 -0.68
N GLU A 40 5.71 11.86 -0.51
CA GLU A 40 6.84 11.30 -1.26
C GLU A 40 7.00 9.79 -1.00
N ILE A 41 7.07 9.42 0.29
CA ILE A 41 7.00 8.04 0.77
C ILE A 41 5.59 7.77 1.25
N ARG A 42 4.98 6.71 0.72
CA ARG A 42 3.54 6.48 0.84
C ARG A 42 3.18 5.01 0.81
N PRO A 43 2.03 4.62 1.39
CA PRO A 43 1.47 3.30 1.22
C PRO A 43 1.08 3.08 -0.25
N VAL A 44 1.42 1.91 -0.78
CA VAL A 44 1.08 1.47 -2.14
C VAL A 44 0.44 0.10 -2.05
N HIS A 45 -0.81 -0.02 -2.50
CA HIS A 45 -1.46 -1.32 -2.66
C HIS A 45 -1.06 -1.92 -4.00
N ARG A 46 -0.90 -3.24 -4.03
CA ARG A 46 -0.72 -4.04 -5.24
C ARG A 46 -1.84 -5.07 -5.30
N ILE A 47 -2.58 -5.03 -6.40
CA ILE A 47 -3.64 -6.00 -6.71
C ILE A 47 -3.16 -6.78 -7.93
N THR A 48 -2.90 -8.07 -7.74
CA THR A 48 -2.49 -8.98 -8.81
C THR A 48 -3.65 -9.92 -9.11
N GLN A 49 -4.12 -9.91 -10.35
CA GLN A 49 -5.08 -10.90 -10.83
C GLN A 49 -4.30 -12.09 -11.38
N ILE A 50 -4.68 -13.32 -10.99
CA ILE A 50 -4.12 -14.55 -11.53
C ILE A 50 -5.12 -15.09 -12.57
N PRO A 51 -4.87 -14.93 -13.88
CA PRO A 51 -5.84 -15.29 -14.91
C PRO A 51 -6.24 -16.78 -14.89
N GLU A 52 -5.31 -17.65 -14.52
CA GLU A 52 -5.50 -19.11 -14.56
C GLU A 52 -6.42 -19.62 -13.46
N THR A 53 -6.42 -18.97 -12.29
CA THR A 53 -7.20 -19.39 -11.11
C THR A 53 -8.38 -18.47 -10.81
N ALA A 54 -8.47 -17.32 -11.50
CA ALA A 54 -9.36 -16.22 -11.15
C ALA A 54 -9.18 -15.69 -9.72
N GLU A 55 -8.04 -15.96 -9.08
CA GLU A 55 -7.71 -15.43 -7.76
C GLU A 55 -7.21 -13.99 -7.86
N THR A 56 -7.46 -13.22 -6.81
CA THR A 56 -6.93 -11.86 -6.66
C THR A 56 -6.10 -11.79 -5.39
N ILE A 57 -4.81 -11.49 -5.56
CA ILE A 57 -3.90 -11.26 -4.45
C ILE A 57 -3.85 -9.77 -4.19
N ILE A 58 -4.10 -9.37 -2.94
CA ILE A 58 -4.02 -7.98 -2.48
C ILE A 58 -2.92 -7.86 -1.44
N GLU A 59 -1.97 -7.00 -1.73
CA GLU A 59 -0.80 -6.74 -0.91
C GLU A 59 -0.57 -5.24 -0.79
N TRP A 60 0.34 -4.84 0.10
CA TRP A 60 0.78 -3.46 0.20
C TRP A 60 2.26 -3.35 0.56
N ALA A 61 2.81 -2.17 0.29
CA ALA A 61 4.15 -1.76 0.66
C ALA A 61 4.14 -0.29 1.10
N TYR A 62 5.24 0.17 1.68
CA TYR A 62 5.46 1.59 2.01
C TYR A 62 6.75 2.06 1.35
N GLY A 63 6.65 3.09 0.49
CA GLY A 63 7.79 3.49 -0.32
C GLY A 63 7.46 4.61 -1.31
N ARG A 64 8.42 4.90 -2.19
CA ARG A 64 8.27 5.85 -3.29
C ARG A 64 7.40 5.24 -4.39
N TRP A 65 6.42 6.01 -4.87
CA TRP A 65 5.50 5.57 -5.92
C TRP A 65 6.23 5.24 -7.22
N GLU A 66 7.28 5.99 -7.53
CA GLU A 66 8.10 5.83 -8.73
C GLU A 66 8.78 4.45 -8.77
N ASN A 67 8.94 3.80 -7.61
CA ASN A 67 9.52 2.47 -7.47
C ASN A 67 8.48 1.38 -7.13
N ALA A 68 7.18 1.63 -7.34
CA ALA A 68 6.10 0.72 -6.93
C ALA A 68 6.36 -0.75 -7.32
N GLU A 69 6.82 -1.01 -8.53
CA GLU A 69 7.06 -2.39 -9.03
C GLU A 69 8.12 -3.17 -8.23
N ASN A 70 9.08 -2.48 -7.62
CA ASN A 70 10.21 -3.11 -6.91
C ASN A 70 10.12 -2.95 -5.38
N LEU A 71 8.99 -2.49 -4.84
CA LEU A 71 8.81 -2.43 -3.39
C LEU A 71 8.67 -3.83 -2.79
N ILE A 72 8.97 -3.94 -1.49
CA ILE A 72 8.77 -5.18 -0.72
C ILE A 72 7.31 -5.21 -0.27
N TYR A 73 6.52 -6.04 -0.95
CA TYR A 73 5.10 -6.22 -0.69
C TYR A 73 4.83 -7.23 0.42
N ARG A 74 3.74 -6.99 1.14
CA ARG A 74 3.27 -7.79 2.28
C ARG A 74 1.76 -8.00 2.18
N PRO A 75 1.20 -9.04 2.80
CA PRO A 75 -0.24 -9.24 2.84
C PRO A 75 -0.99 -7.99 3.33
N ILE A 76 -2.14 -7.67 2.72
CA ILE A 76 -2.89 -6.42 2.98
C ILE A 76 -3.26 -6.19 4.45
N ASN A 77 -3.39 -7.25 5.24
CA ASN A 77 -3.78 -7.21 6.65
C ASN A 77 -2.57 -7.13 7.60
N GLU A 78 -1.34 -7.26 7.10
CA GLU A 78 -0.15 -7.10 7.92
C GLU A 78 0.19 -5.62 8.13
N THR A 79 0.78 -5.34 9.28
CA THR A 79 1.32 -4.02 9.61
C THR A 79 2.80 -3.94 9.25
N LEU A 80 3.29 -2.72 9.03
CA LEU A 80 4.70 -2.46 8.76
C LEU A 80 5.30 -1.59 9.86
N GLU A 81 6.50 -1.95 10.30
CA GLU A 81 7.31 -1.05 11.12
C GLU A 81 8.09 -0.08 10.24
N VAL A 82 7.91 1.22 10.49
CA VAL A 82 8.61 2.32 9.81
C VAL A 82 9.36 3.20 10.82
N GLN A 83 10.42 3.87 10.37
CA GLN A 83 11.09 4.87 11.19
C GLN A 83 10.33 6.19 11.11
N ARG A 84 10.39 6.98 12.19
CA ARG A 84 9.66 8.27 12.27
C ARG A 84 10.17 9.28 11.22
N ALA A 85 11.41 9.16 10.77
CA ALA A 85 12.01 9.98 9.74
C ALA A 85 11.42 9.73 8.33
N ASP A 86 10.78 8.58 8.11
CA ASP A 86 10.25 8.17 6.80
C ASP A 86 8.88 8.77 6.46
N ARG A 87 8.43 9.80 7.21
CA ARG A 87 7.13 10.48 7.02
C ARG A 87 7.25 11.97 6.66
N VAL A 88 8.47 12.49 6.47
CA VAL A 88 8.70 13.90 6.10
C VAL A 88 8.30 14.15 4.65
#